data_AF-R7TAT3-F1
#
_entry.id   AF-R7TAT3-F1
#
_cell.length_a   1.000
_cell.length_b   1.000
_cell.length_c   1.000
_cell.angle_alpha   90.00
_cell.angle_beta   90.00
_cell.angle_gamma   90.00
#
_symmetry.space_group_name_H-M   'P 1'
#
loop_
_entity.id
_entity.type
_entity.pdbx_description
1 polymer ?
#
loop_
_entity_poly.entity_id
_entity_poly.type
_entity_poly.pdbx_seq_one_letter_code
_entity_poly.pdbx_strand_id
1 'polypeptide(L)'
;ITNQFLDILFHFGASLGNELFYITFYPFWLWNVDGFVGRRICVFWGIFMYLGQMAKDVVRWPRPPSPPVFKLEKRYALEYGFPSTHAMVGAGMPFGILYLTSQRYIYDFDQALIFTICWCSIVCFSRLYLGMHSVLDILAGLLLVGILGLIIFPWLDDIDYFLLHSQYAPAVCLGTPVVLSLFYPTLDRYSTARGDTTLILSVAGGVSLGHWFCFQYGWMEKATTLPPYHIIPPSFEWLGQMGLRLAIGVVILISTRAVMKLLSFNLLCYLMGYDKTDRTVLQRLIVELPYKYFTYFTIAFNCVYLAPQVFRFLGI
;
A
#
# COMPACT_ATOMS: atom_id res chain seq x y z
N ILE A 1 -11.59 -26.76 -11.59
CA ILE A 1 -12.26 -26.01 -10.50
C ILE A 1 -13.66 -26.60 -10.36
N THR A 2 -14.01 -27.16 -9.20
CA THR A 2 -15.31 -27.85 -8.98
C THR A 2 -16.30 -27.02 -8.16
N ASN A 3 -15.84 -26.03 -7.39
CA ASN A 3 -16.67 -25.12 -6.62
C ASN A 3 -16.37 -23.66 -7.03
N GLN A 4 -17.31 -23.06 -7.76
CA GLN A 4 -17.18 -21.69 -8.28
C GLN A 4 -17.21 -20.62 -7.19
N PHE A 5 -17.99 -20.83 -6.13
CA PHE A 5 -18.07 -19.87 -5.03
C PHE A 5 -16.73 -19.72 -4.32
N LEU A 6 -16.09 -20.84 -3.98
CA LEU A 6 -14.77 -20.83 -3.34
C LEU A 6 -13.70 -20.24 -4.26
N ASP A 7 -13.78 -20.52 -5.55
CA ASP A 7 -12.86 -19.96 -6.54
C ASP A 7 -12.95 -18.42 -6.58
N ILE A 8 -14.17 -17.87 -6.67
CA ILE A 8 -14.40 -16.42 -6.63
C ILE A 8 -13.93 -15.83 -5.29
N LEU A 9 -14.28 -16.47 -4.18
CA LEU A 9 -13.93 -15.99 -2.82
C LEU A 9 -12.41 -15.90 -2.64
N PHE A 10 -11.66 -16.90 -3.08
CA PHE A 10 -10.20 -16.90 -2.91
C PHE A 10 -9.48 -16.01 -3.93
N HIS A 11 -9.99 -15.87 -5.17
CA HIS A 11 -9.48 -14.84 -6.07
C HIS A 11 -9.74 -13.43 -5.53
N PHE A 12 -10.91 -13.20 -4.92
CA PHE A 12 -11.20 -11.96 -4.21
C PHE A 12 -10.25 -11.75 -3.04
N GLY A 13 -10.07 -12.75 -2.18
CA GLY A 13 -9.12 -12.68 -1.05
C GLY A 13 -7.69 -12.36 -1.48
N ALA A 14 -7.21 -12.96 -2.56
CA ALA A 14 -5.89 -12.65 -3.09
C ALA A 14 -5.80 -11.22 -3.64
N SER A 15 -6.90 -10.70 -4.21
CA SER A 15 -6.97 -9.33 -4.71
C SER A 15 -6.78 -8.28 -3.61
N LEU A 16 -7.19 -8.57 -2.37
CA LEU A 16 -7.00 -7.69 -1.20
C LEU A 16 -5.53 -7.50 -0.81
N GLY A 17 -4.62 -8.33 -1.32
CA GLY A 17 -3.16 -8.17 -1.14
C GLY A 17 -2.44 -7.58 -2.35
N ASN A 18 -3.17 -7.20 -3.40
CA ASN A 18 -2.61 -6.78 -4.69
C ASN A 18 -2.65 -5.25 -4.89
N GLU A 19 -1.87 -4.78 -5.87
CA GLU A 19 -1.75 -3.36 -6.25
C GLU A 19 -3.11 -2.66 -6.44
N LEU A 20 -4.08 -3.32 -7.08
CA LEU A 20 -5.41 -2.76 -7.34
C LEU A 20 -6.21 -2.46 -6.07
N PHE A 21 -6.03 -3.28 -5.03
CA PHE A 21 -6.65 -3.02 -3.73
C PHE A 21 -6.08 -1.73 -3.14
N TYR A 22 -4.75 -1.56 -3.10
CA TYR A 22 -4.15 -0.36 -2.49
C TYR A 22 -4.51 0.93 -3.24
N ILE A 23 -4.55 0.90 -4.58
CA ILE A 23 -4.91 2.07 -5.40
C ILE A 23 -6.38 2.47 -5.21
N THR A 24 -7.26 1.57 -4.76
CA THR A 24 -8.66 1.90 -4.48
C THR A 24 -8.88 2.20 -2.99
N PHE A 25 -8.32 1.38 -2.11
CA PHE A 25 -8.51 1.44 -0.66
C PHE A 25 -7.95 2.72 -0.04
N TYR A 26 -6.69 3.07 -0.33
CA TYR A 26 -6.06 4.25 0.29
C TYR A 26 -6.77 5.54 -0.12
N PRO A 27 -7.06 5.80 -1.42
CA PRO A 27 -7.81 6.98 -1.78
C PRO A 27 -9.20 7.02 -1.18
N PHE A 28 -9.92 5.90 -1.19
CA PHE A 28 -11.23 5.81 -0.53
C PHE A 28 -11.16 6.20 0.94
N TRP A 29 -10.20 5.64 1.68
CA TRP A 29 -10.02 5.90 3.09
C TRP A 29 -9.64 7.35 3.36
N LEU A 30 -8.65 7.89 2.63
CA LEU A 30 -8.14 9.24 2.82
C LEU A 30 -9.17 10.32 2.46
N TRP A 31 -10.03 10.08 1.47
CA TRP A 31 -11.01 11.06 1.02
C TRP A 31 -12.34 11.01 1.80
N ASN A 32 -12.66 9.87 2.44
CA ASN A 32 -14.00 9.64 2.97
C ASN A 32 -14.07 9.15 4.41
N VAL A 33 -12.98 8.61 4.96
CA VAL A 33 -13.00 7.98 6.29
C VAL A 33 -12.22 8.83 7.28
N ASP A 34 -10.89 8.73 7.27
CA ASP A 34 -10.05 9.46 8.22
C ASP A 34 -8.58 9.54 7.75
N GLY A 35 -8.11 10.77 7.51
CA GLY A 35 -6.72 11.01 7.07
C GLY A 35 -5.65 10.71 8.12
N PHE A 36 -5.99 10.74 9.41
CA PHE A 36 -5.08 10.40 10.51
C PHE A 36 -4.77 8.90 10.56
N VAL A 37 -5.79 8.07 10.48
CA VAL A 37 -5.62 6.61 10.39
C VAL A 37 -4.96 6.26 9.05
N GLY A 38 -5.42 6.87 7.96
CA GLY A 38 -4.95 6.58 6.61
C GLY A 38 -3.46 6.82 6.39
N ARG A 39 -2.92 7.95 6.89
CA ARG A 39 -1.48 8.23 6.74
C ARG A 39 -0.61 7.33 7.62
N ARG A 40 -1.05 7.06 8.86
CA ARG A 40 -0.32 6.21 9.82
C ARG A 40 -0.28 4.75 9.38
N ILE A 41 -1.39 4.23 8.87
CA ILE A 41 -1.42 2.87 8.31
C ILE A 41 -0.57 2.80 7.04
N CYS A 42 -0.49 3.87 6.23
CA CYS A 42 0.38 3.91 5.06
C CYS A 42 1.88 3.84 5.44
N VAL A 43 2.30 4.54 6.49
CA VAL A 43 3.66 4.46 7.02
C VAL A 43 3.96 3.05 7.55
N PHE A 44 3.08 2.49 8.38
CA PHE A 44 3.23 1.13 8.90
C PHE A 44 3.33 0.11 7.76
N TRP A 45 2.44 0.21 6.77
CA TRP A 45 2.45 -0.63 5.56
C TRP A 45 3.74 -0.53 4.77
N GLY A 46 4.24 0.68 4.53
CA GLY A 46 5.52 0.89 3.85
C GLY A 46 6.67 0.17 4.55
N ILE A 47 6.76 0.30 5.87
CA ILE A 47 7.83 -0.30 6.68
C ILE A 47 7.72 -1.83 6.67
N PHE A 48 6.55 -2.40 7.02
CA PHE A 48 6.46 -3.85 7.13
C PHE A 48 6.55 -4.55 5.77
N MET A 49 6.08 -3.93 4.69
CA MET A 49 6.21 -4.50 3.35
C MET A 49 7.65 -4.48 2.87
N TYR A 50 8.39 -3.41 3.14
CA TYR A 50 9.82 -3.36 2.83
C TYR A 50 10.57 -4.50 3.54
N LEU A 51 10.38 -4.63 4.86
CA LEU A 51 11.05 -5.66 5.65
C LEU A 51 10.61 -7.07 5.25
N GLY A 52 9.33 -7.28 4.96
CA GLY A 52 8.80 -8.57 4.50
C GLY A 52 9.32 -9.00 3.12
N GLN A 53 9.36 -8.08 2.16
CA GLN A 53 9.90 -8.34 0.82
C GLN A 53 11.41 -8.56 0.88
N MET A 54 12.13 -7.73 1.66
CA MET A 54 13.56 -7.93 1.90
C MET A 54 13.82 -9.31 2.51
N ALA A 55 13.04 -9.74 3.52
CA ALA A 55 13.19 -11.04 4.15
C ALA A 55 13.02 -12.19 3.13
N LYS A 56 12.07 -12.08 2.19
CA LYS A 56 11.91 -13.06 1.11
C LYS A 56 13.16 -13.25 0.27
N ASP A 57 13.77 -12.14 -0.14
CA ASP A 57 14.91 -12.16 -1.06
C ASP A 57 16.25 -12.46 -0.36
N VAL A 58 16.29 -12.34 0.96
CA VAL A 58 17.38 -12.82 1.81
C VAL A 58 17.26 -14.32 2.08
N VAL A 59 16.09 -14.80 2.49
CA VAL A 59 15.86 -16.21 2.85
C VAL A 59 15.83 -17.10 1.60
N ARG A 60 15.33 -16.57 0.47
CA ARG A 60 15.28 -17.26 -0.83
C ARG A 60 14.54 -18.60 -0.81
N TRP A 61 13.55 -18.75 0.07
CA TRP A 61 12.79 -19.99 0.21
C TRP A 61 11.88 -20.23 -1.01
N PRO A 62 11.95 -21.39 -1.67
CA PRO A 62 11.17 -21.65 -2.87
C PRO A 62 9.66 -21.75 -2.57
N ARG A 63 8.85 -21.39 -3.56
CA ARG A 63 7.40 -21.64 -3.56
C ARG A 63 7.10 -23.15 -3.53
N PRO A 64 5.91 -23.59 -3.10
CA PRO A 64 5.52 -24.99 -3.18
C PRO A 64 5.74 -25.58 -4.59
N PRO A 65 6.24 -26.82 -4.70
CA PRO A 65 6.51 -27.46 -5.98
C PRO A 65 5.21 -27.76 -6.74
N SER A 66 5.27 -27.62 -8.05
CA SER A 66 4.17 -27.85 -8.98
C SER A 66 4.66 -28.78 -10.08
N PRO A 67 4.34 -30.09 -10.05
CA PRO A 67 3.43 -30.80 -9.13
C PRO A 67 4.00 -31.00 -7.69
N PRO A 68 3.15 -31.33 -6.67
CA PRO A 68 1.72 -31.67 -6.75
C PRO A 68 0.77 -30.46 -6.67
N VAL A 69 1.25 -29.28 -6.31
CA VAL A 69 0.41 -28.08 -6.16
C VAL A 69 0.15 -27.46 -7.54
N PHE A 70 -1.11 -27.12 -7.85
CA PHE A 70 -1.45 -26.37 -9.05
C PHE A 70 -1.35 -24.87 -8.78
N LYS A 71 -0.48 -24.16 -9.49
CA LYS A 71 -0.33 -22.70 -9.39
C LYS A 71 -1.39 -21.99 -10.23
N LEU A 72 -2.40 -21.42 -9.55
CA LEU A 72 -3.47 -20.66 -10.20
C LEU A 72 -3.07 -19.20 -10.47
N GLU A 73 -2.09 -18.68 -9.73
CA GLU A 73 -1.58 -17.32 -9.90
C GLU A 73 -0.16 -17.31 -10.50
N LYS A 74 0.01 -16.65 -11.66
CA LYS A 74 1.29 -16.60 -12.37
C LYS A 74 2.16 -15.39 -12.01
N ARG A 75 1.55 -14.25 -11.61
CA ARG A 75 2.25 -12.96 -11.40
C ARG A 75 3.44 -13.09 -10.45
N TYR A 76 3.25 -13.79 -9.33
CA TYR A 76 4.26 -13.90 -8.27
C TYR A 76 5.00 -15.24 -8.28
N ALA A 77 4.92 -16.01 -9.38
CA ALA A 77 5.51 -17.35 -9.45
C ALA A 77 7.05 -17.34 -9.40
N LEU A 78 7.68 -16.22 -9.77
CA LEU A 78 9.14 -16.04 -9.76
C LEU A 78 9.66 -15.49 -8.42
N GLU A 79 8.77 -15.06 -7.52
CA GLU A 79 9.12 -14.59 -6.19
C GLU A 79 9.29 -15.75 -5.19
N TYR A 80 10.09 -15.53 -4.15
CA TYR A 80 10.23 -16.47 -3.04
C TYR A 80 8.96 -16.53 -2.17
N GLY A 81 8.78 -17.67 -1.50
CA GLY A 81 7.57 -18.01 -0.74
C GLY A 81 7.57 -17.52 0.70
N PHE A 82 8.72 -17.53 1.38
CA PHE A 82 8.80 -17.28 2.82
C PHE A 82 9.44 -15.91 3.11
N PRO A 83 8.87 -15.08 4.01
CA PRO A 83 7.53 -15.18 4.59
C PRO A 83 6.44 -14.73 3.59
N SER A 84 5.18 -15.05 3.87
CA SER A 84 4.04 -14.61 3.05
C SER A 84 3.72 -13.13 3.27
N THR A 85 4.10 -12.28 2.32
CA THR A 85 3.77 -10.83 2.36
C THR A 85 2.28 -10.57 2.19
N HIS A 86 1.54 -11.42 1.47
CA HIS A 86 0.08 -11.32 1.43
C HIS A 86 -0.54 -11.62 2.79
N ALA A 87 -0.02 -12.59 3.55
CA ALA A 87 -0.47 -12.82 4.92
C ALA A 87 -0.09 -11.64 5.84
N MET A 88 1.11 -11.08 5.67
CA MET A 88 1.51 -9.86 6.38
C MET A 88 0.54 -8.71 6.13
N VAL A 89 0.12 -8.47 4.88
CA VAL A 89 -0.89 -7.45 4.55
C VAL A 89 -2.25 -7.82 5.13
N GLY A 90 -2.66 -9.07 4.95
CA GLY A 90 -3.94 -9.59 5.43
C GLY A 90 -4.13 -9.45 6.94
N ALA A 91 -3.04 -9.44 7.72
CA ALA A 91 -3.09 -9.12 9.14
C ALA A 91 -2.77 -7.65 9.42
N GLY A 92 -1.62 -7.15 8.96
CA GLY A 92 -1.11 -5.81 9.28
C GLY A 92 -2.07 -4.68 8.92
N MET A 93 -2.77 -4.77 7.78
CA MET A 93 -3.74 -3.76 7.39
C MET A 93 -4.97 -3.75 8.33
N PRO A 94 -5.80 -4.80 8.40
CA PRO A 94 -7.03 -4.73 9.19
C PRO A 94 -6.76 -4.67 10.71
N PHE A 95 -5.75 -5.37 11.24
CA PHE A 95 -5.42 -5.25 12.67
C PHE A 95 -4.80 -3.88 13.01
N GLY A 96 -4.00 -3.29 12.11
CA GLY A 96 -3.48 -1.95 12.32
C GLY A 96 -4.56 -0.87 12.25
N ILE A 97 -5.53 -1.03 11.35
CA ILE A 97 -6.73 -0.17 11.30
C ILE A 97 -7.51 -0.32 12.60
N LEU A 98 -7.83 -1.55 13.02
CA LEU A 98 -8.56 -1.83 14.26
C LEU A 98 -7.89 -1.18 15.47
N TYR A 99 -6.56 -1.31 15.58
CA TYR A 99 -5.78 -0.67 16.65
C TYR A 99 -5.94 0.85 16.62
N LEU A 100 -5.70 1.49 15.48
CA LEU A 100 -5.77 2.95 15.33
C LEU A 100 -7.18 3.50 15.50
N THR A 101 -8.21 2.78 15.05
CA THR A 101 -9.61 3.22 15.15
C THR A 101 -10.19 2.97 16.53
N SER A 102 -9.77 1.91 17.24
CA SER A 102 -10.27 1.61 18.59
C SER A 102 -9.90 2.66 19.63
N GLN A 103 -8.79 3.37 19.40
CA GLN A 103 -8.36 4.52 20.21
C GLN A 103 -9.06 5.83 19.81
N ARG A 104 -9.83 5.81 18.72
CA ARG A 104 -10.30 7.01 18.04
C ARG A 104 -11.81 7.11 17.91
N TYR A 105 -12.51 6.00 17.76
CA TYR A 105 -13.95 5.97 17.53
C TYR A 105 -14.66 5.03 18.51
N ILE A 106 -15.91 5.34 18.80
CA ILE A 106 -16.81 4.50 19.59
C ILE A 106 -17.56 3.57 18.63
N TYR A 107 -17.26 2.27 18.68
CA TYR A 107 -17.97 1.21 17.97
C TYR A 107 -17.83 -0.12 18.73
N ASP A 108 -18.63 -1.12 18.34
CA ASP A 108 -18.56 -2.47 18.90
C ASP A 108 -17.23 -3.15 18.51
N PHE A 109 -16.33 -3.28 19.48
CA PHE A 109 -15.01 -3.85 19.28
C PHE A 109 -15.06 -5.31 18.83
N ASP A 110 -16.00 -6.10 19.35
CA ASP A 110 -16.09 -7.53 19.05
C ASP A 110 -16.51 -7.74 17.58
N GLN A 111 -17.45 -6.94 17.08
CA GLN A 111 -17.83 -6.96 15.66
C GLN A 111 -16.67 -6.55 14.74
N ALA A 112 -15.93 -5.51 15.11
CA ALA A 112 -14.77 -5.06 14.36
C ALA A 112 -13.62 -6.08 14.37
N LEU A 113 -13.44 -6.80 15.49
CA LEU A 113 -12.47 -7.88 15.61
C LEU A 113 -12.86 -9.07 14.74
N ILE A 114 -14.14 -9.47 14.72
CA ILE A 114 -14.64 -10.53 13.85
C ILE A 114 -14.38 -10.18 12.38
N PHE A 115 -14.70 -8.94 11.96
CA PHE A 115 -14.42 -8.48 10.60
C PHE A 115 -12.92 -8.56 10.26
N THR A 116 -12.06 -8.14 11.19
CA THR A 116 -10.60 -8.17 11.04
C THR A 116 -10.08 -9.61 10.89
N ILE A 117 -10.57 -10.54 11.70
CA ILE A 117 -10.22 -11.96 11.63
C ILE A 117 -10.71 -12.57 10.30
N CYS A 118 -11.92 -12.24 9.87
CA CYS A 118 -12.48 -12.70 8.59
C CYS A 118 -11.65 -12.21 7.40
N TRP A 119 -11.26 -10.94 7.38
CA TRP A 119 -10.38 -10.38 6.35
C TRP A 119 -9.05 -11.15 6.31
N CYS A 120 -8.37 -11.22 7.46
CA CYS A 120 -7.07 -11.91 7.56
C CYS A 120 -7.17 -13.37 7.10
N SER A 121 -8.21 -14.07 7.52
CA SER A 121 -8.46 -15.46 7.16
C SER A 121 -8.67 -15.64 5.65
N ILE A 122 -9.53 -14.83 5.03
CA ILE A 122 -9.79 -14.89 3.58
C ILE A 122 -8.50 -14.68 2.78
N VAL A 123 -7.67 -13.71 3.17
CA VAL A 123 -6.39 -13.46 2.52
C VAL A 123 -5.44 -14.64 2.71
N CYS A 124 -5.29 -15.17 3.93
CA CYS A 124 -4.41 -16.29 4.21
C CYS A 124 -4.82 -17.56 3.44
N PHE A 125 -6.09 -17.95 3.51
CA PHE A 125 -6.60 -19.13 2.81
C PHE A 125 -6.50 -18.99 1.29
N SER A 126 -6.65 -17.78 0.73
CA SER A 126 -6.43 -17.56 -0.71
C SER A 126 -5.03 -17.94 -1.17
N ARG A 127 -4.00 -17.75 -0.33
CA ARG A 127 -2.61 -18.06 -0.67
C ARG A 127 -2.33 -19.56 -0.74
N LEU A 128 -3.01 -20.34 0.11
CA LEU A 128 -3.02 -21.80 0.05
C LEU A 128 -3.77 -22.27 -1.18
N TYR A 129 -4.98 -21.75 -1.40
CA TYR A 129 -5.86 -22.14 -2.51
C TYR A 129 -5.21 -21.92 -3.88
N LEU A 130 -4.57 -20.75 -4.08
CA LEU A 130 -3.90 -20.41 -5.34
C LEU A 130 -2.56 -21.13 -5.55
N GLY A 131 -2.13 -21.95 -4.59
CA GLY A 131 -0.91 -22.75 -4.66
C GLY A 131 0.37 -21.94 -4.52
N MET A 132 0.30 -20.78 -3.88
CA MET A 132 1.41 -19.84 -3.82
C MET A 132 2.24 -19.96 -2.54
N HIS A 133 1.67 -20.45 -1.44
CA HIS A 133 2.37 -20.50 -0.16
C HIS A 133 2.11 -21.82 0.57
N SER A 134 3.06 -22.20 1.40
CA SER A 134 2.87 -23.22 2.43
C SER A 134 2.18 -22.62 3.67
N VAL A 135 1.69 -23.47 4.58
CA VAL A 135 1.16 -23.02 5.88
C VAL A 135 2.25 -22.31 6.70
N LEU A 136 3.48 -22.82 6.65
CA LEU A 136 4.62 -22.23 7.34
C LEU A 136 4.92 -20.80 6.85
N ASP A 137 4.85 -20.56 5.54
CA ASP A 137 5.06 -19.23 4.95
C ASP A 137 4.03 -18.22 5.51
N ILE A 138 2.79 -18.67 5.68
CA ILE A 138 1.69 -17.85 6.21
C ILE A 138 1.92 -17.55 7.69
N LEU A 139 2.16 -18.58 8.51
CA LEU A 139 2.38 -18.40 9.95
C LEU A 139 3.59 -17.48 10.21
N ALA A 140 4.66 -17.63 9.44
CA ALA A 140 5.82 -16.74 9.54
C ALA A 140 5.51 -15.30 9.12
N GLY A 141 4.69 -15.10 8.09
CA GLY A 141 4.21 -13.77 7.71
C GLY A 141 3.37 -13.11 8.81
N LEU A 142 2.43 -13.86 9.39
CA LEU A 142 1.60 -13.38 10.50
C LEU A 142 2.44 -13.04 11.73
N LEU A 143 3.41 -13.90 12.09
CA LEU A 143 4.33 -13.67 13.19
C LEU A 143 5.19 -12.43 12.94
N LEU A 144 5.76 -12.29 11.73
CA LEU A 144 6.63 -11.17 11.39
C LEU A 144 5.88 -9.84 11.49
N VAL A 145 4.69 -9.72 10.90
CA VAL A 145 3.93 -8.46 10.97
C VAL A 145 3.44 -8.17 12.39
N GLY A 146 3.14 -9.20 13.18
CA GLY A 146 2.81 -9.05 14.60
C GLY A 146 3.98 -8.47 15.41
N ILE A 147 5.19 -9.03 15.24
CA ILE A 147 6.42 -8.51 15.89
C ILE A 147 6.70 -7.08 15.42
N LEU A 148 6.60 -6.81 14.12
CA LEU A 148 6.80 -5.46 13.58
C LEU A 148 5.75 -4.47 14.12
N GLY A 149 4.49 -4.88 14.29
CA GLY A 149 3.46 -4.06 14.90
C GLY A 149 3.80 -3.67 16.34
N LEU A 150 4.24 -4.64 17.16
CA LEU A 150 4.68 -4.40 18.54
C LEU A 150 5.87 -3.45 18.62
N ILE A 151 6.77 -3.49 17.63
CA ILE A 151 7.92 -2.59 17.57
C ILE A 151 7.53 -1.21 17.06
N ILE A 152 6.71 -1.11 16.01
CA ILE A 152 6.47 0.16 15.29
C ILE A 152 5.38 1.01 15.94
N PHE A 153 4.29 0.42 16.45
CA PHE A 153 3.17 1.20 17.01
C PHE A 153 3.55 2.14 18.15
N PRO A 154 4.45 1.77 19.09
CA PRO A 154 4.93 2.71 20.11
C PRO A 154 5.58 3.99 19.57
N TRP A 155 6.16 3.96 18.37
CA TRP A 155 6.83 5.10 17.74
C TRP A 155 5.97 5.83 16.71
N LEU A 156 4.77 5.32 16.44
CA LEU A 156 3.96 5.81 15.32
C LEU A 156 3.50 7.25 15.56
N ASP A 157 3.29 7.65 16.81
CA ASP A 157 3.02 9.05 17.19
C ASP A 157 4.20 9.97 16.90
N ASP A 158 5.40 9.58 17.29
CA ASP A 158 6.62 10.37 17.08
C ASP A 158 6.97 10.48 15.59
N ILE A 159 6.83 9.38 14.85
CA ILE A 159 7.05 9.35 13.40
C ILE A 159 6.05 10.29 12.72
N ASP A 160 4.77 10.19 13.06
CA ASP A 160 3.72 11.04 12.50
C ASP A 160 3.94 12.51 12.84
N TYR A 161 4.32 12.82 14.08
CA TYR A 161 4.66 14.17 14.51
C TYR A 161 5.83 14.73 13.70
N PHE A 162 6.92 13.97 13.59
CA PHE A 162 8.09 14.35 12.78
C PHE A 162 7.72 14.62 11.32
N LEU A 163 6.98 13.70 10.69
CA LEU A 163 6.59 13.79 9.28
C LEU A 163 5.69 14.99 8.98
N LEU A 164 4.98 15.53 9.96
CA LEU A 164 4.13 16.71 9.80
C LEU A 164 4.83 18.03 10.13
N HIS A 165 5.64 18.06 11.21
CA HIS A 165 6.15 19.31 11.78
C HIS A 165 7.58 19.64 11.37
N SER A 166 8.40 18.63 11.03
CA SER A 166 9.81 18.85 10.76
C SER A 166 10.03 19.52 9.40
N GLN A 167 10.92 20.51 9.34
CA GLN A 167 11.41 21.08 8.08
C GLN A 167 12.21 20.08 7.24
N TYR A 168 12.72 19.01 7.87
CA TYR A 168 13.47 17.95 7.18
C TYR A 168 12.56 16.86 6.62
N ALA A 169 11.27 16.84 6.99
CA ALA A 169 10.34 15.80 6.54
C ALA A 169 10.27 15.69 5.01
N PRO A 170 10.26 16.76 4.19
CA PRO A 170 10.27 16.62 2.74
C PRO A 170 11.47 15.84 2.20
N ALA A 171 12.67 16.13 2.72
CA ALA A 171 13.88 15.42 2.33
C ALA A 171 13.83 13.94 2.73
N VAL A 172 13.28 13.62 3.91
CA VAL A 172 13.10 12.24 4.38
C VAL A 172 12.05 11.50 3.53
N CYS A 173 10.91 12.12 3.25
CA CYS A 173 9.84 11.54 2.43
C CYS A 173 10.31 11.23 1.00
N LEU A 174 11.16 12.09 0.42
CA LEU A 174 11.73 11.88 -0.91
C LEU A 174 12.90 10.87 -0.89
N GLY A 175 13.85 11.06 0.03
CA GLY A 175 15.12 10.35 0.06
C GLY A 175 15.02 8.92 0.59
N THR A 176 14.27 8.68 1.67
CA THR A 176 14.19 7.36 2.30
C THR A 176 13.69 6.27 1.35
N PRO A 177 12.60 6.45 0.58
CA PRO A 177 12.19 5.47 -0.42
C PRO A 177 13.27 5.15 -1.46
N VAL A 178 13.99 6.17 -1.96
CA VAL A 178 15.08 5.99 -2.94
C VAL A 178 16.21 5.17 -2.33
N VAL A 179 16.68 5.58 -1.15
CA VAL A 179 17.74 4.91 -0.40
C VAL A 179 17.39 3.44 -0.16
N LEU A 180 16.19 3.17 0.39
CA LEU A 180 15.74 1.81 0.68
C LEU A 180 15.59 0.95 -0.59
N SER A 181 15.10 1.53 -1.70
CA SER A 181 15.04 0.85 -3.01
C SER A 181 16.41 0.53 -3.60
N LEU A 182 17.42 1.36 -3.34
CA LEU A 182 18.81 1.13 -3.78
C LEU A 182 19.49 0.05 -2.93
N PHE A 183 19.29 0.08 -1.60
CA PHE A 183 19.81 -0.92 -0.66
C PHE A 183 19.04 -2.25 -0.65
N TYR A 184 17.92 -2.34 -1.37
CA TYR A 184 17.16 -3.58 -1.50
C TYR A 184 18.04 -4.72 -2.08
N PRO A 185 17.95 -5.95 -1.55
CA PRO A 185 18.76 -7.08 -2.00
C PRO A 185 18.72 -7.29 -3.51
N THR A 186 19.90 -7.51 -4.12
CA THR A 186 19.99 -7.85 -5.54
C THR A 186 19.88 -9.36 -5.70
N LEU A 187 19.07 -9.78 -6.68
CA LEU A 187 18.88 -11.19 -7.04
C LEU A 187 19.60 -11.50 -8.34
N ASP A 188 20.01 -12.76 -8.48
CA ASP A 188 20.67 -13.29 -9.69
C ASP A 188 19.71 -13.47 -10.87
N ARG A 189 18.40 -13.30 -10.62
CA ARG A 189 17.32 -13.39 -11.61
C ARG A 189 16.36 -12.23 -11.46
N TYR A 190 15.67 -11.91 -12.55
CA TYR A 190 14.57 -10.95 -12.51
C TYR A 190 13.41 -11.47 -11.64
N SER A 191 12.87 -10.58 -10.83
CA SER A 191 11.71 -10.79 -9.98
C SER A 191 10.95 -9.46 -9.86
N THR A 192 9.63 -9.52 -9.70
CA THR A 192 8.79 -8.34 -9.49
C THR A 192 9.00 -7.68 -8.13
N ALA A 193 9.57 -8.41 -7.15
CA ALA A 193 9.65 -8.00 -5.74
C ALA A 193 10.31 -6.63 -5.52
N ARG A 194 11.46 -6.36 -6.14
CA ARG A 194 12.18 -5.07 -5.96
C ARG A 194 11.40 -3.89 -6.54
N GLY A 195 10.83 -4.07 -7.72
CA GLY A 195 10.01 -3.05 -8.35
C GLY A 195 8.72 -2.78 -7.58
N ASP A 196 8.04 -3.83 -7.10
CA ASP A 196 6.83 -3.71 -6.29
C ASP A 196 7.15 -3.07 -4.91
N THR A 197 8.29 -3.39 -4.31
CA THR A 197 8.77 -2.73 -3.09
C THR A 197 9.03 -1.23 -3.32
N THR A 198 9.64 -0.88 -4.45
CA THR A 198 9.88 0.52 -4.83
C THR A 198 8.58 1.28 -4.98
N LEU A 199 7.57 0.68 -5.62
CA LEU A 199 6.23 1.24 -5.72
C LEU A 199 5.64 1.53 -4.33
N ILE A 200 5.68 0.55 -3.42
CA ILE A 200 5.12 0.68 -2.06
C ILE A 200 5.80 1.81 -1.29
N LEU A 201 7.14 1.84 -1.28
CA LEU A 201 7.91 2.89 -0.64
C LEU A 201 7.60 4.28 -1.22
N SER A 202 7.42 4.35 -2.53
CA SER A 202 7.06 5.59 -3.23
C SER A 202 5.68 6.10 -2.83
N VAL A 203 4.71 5.18 -2.66
CA VAL A 203 3.39 5.54 -2.15
C VAL A 203 3.47 6.07 -0.72
N ALA A 204 4.18 5.39 0.18
CA ALA A 204 4.36 5.84 1.56
C ALA A 204 5.03 7.22 1.64
N GLY A 205 6.09 7.44 0.84
CA GLY A 205 6.77 8.74 0.74
C GLY A 205 5.87 9.85 0.17
N GLY A 206 5.14 9.56 -0.90
CA GLY A 206 4.24 10.52 -1.55
C GLY A 206 3.06 10.92 -0.67
N VAL A 207 2.44 9.94 0.02
CA VAL A 207 1.38 10.19 1.01
C VAL A 207 1.91 11.07 2.15
N SER A 208 3.09 10.75 2.68
CA SER A 208 3.69 11.48 3.80
C SER A 208 4.04 12.92 3.40
N LEU A 209 4.65 13.12 2.22
CA LEU A 209 4.94 14.46 1.69
C LEU A 209 3.67 15.26 1.43
N GLY A 210 2.63 14.65 0.87
CA GLY A 210 1.35 15.31 0.65
C GLY A 210 0.73 15.81 1.96
N HIS A 211 0.77 14.99 3.02
CA HIS A 211 0.27 15.40 4.34
C HIS A 211 1.11 16.50 4.97
N TRP A 212 2.44 16.48 4.78
CA TRP A 212 3.31 17.57 5.22
C TRP A 212 2.87 18.90 4.61
N PHE A 213 2.71 18.97 3.28
CA PHE A 213 2.24 20.21 2.64
C PHE A 213 0.85 20.62 3.09
N CYS A 214 -0.09 19.68 3.20
CA CYS A 214 -1.43 19.97 3.72
C CYS A 214 -1.37 20.50 5.17
N PHE A 215 -0.44 20.03 5.99
CA PHE A 215 -0.25 20.55 7.34
C PHE A 215 0.30 21.98 7.33
N GLN A 216 1.39 22.21 6.59
CA GLN A 216 2.10 23.48 6.54
C GLN A 216 1.24 24.61 5.96
N TYR A 217 0.37 24.31 4.99
CA TYR A 217 -0.57 25.28 4.42
C TYR A 217 -1.87 25.44 5.23
N GLY A 218 -2.00 24.80 6.40
CA GLY A 218 -3.20 24.92 7.24
C GLY A 218 -4.43 24.24 6.64
N TRP A 219 -4.23 23.29 5.73
CA TRP A 219 -5.29 22.54 5.07
C TRP A 219 -5.72 21.30 5.85
N MET A 220 -5.07 20.97 6.97
CA MET A 220 -5.54 19.94 7.88
C MET A 220 -6.04 20.58 9.16
N GLU A 221 -7.30 20.34 9.48
CA GLU A 221 -7.89 20.80 10.73
C GLU A 221 -7.74 19.71 11.78
N LYS A 222 -7.25 20.11 12.96
CA LYS A 222 -7.30 19.25 14.14
C LYS A 222 -8.74 19.20 14.64
N ALA A 223 -9.21 18.01 15.02
CA ALA A 223 -10.51 17.90 15.67
C ALA A 223 -10.58 18.81 16.90
N THR A 224 -11.71 19.51 17.05
CA THR A 224 -11.97 20.42 18.16
C THR A 224 -12.26 19.68 19.46
N THR A 225 -12.70 18.43 19.37
CA THR A 225 -12.96 17.53 20.49
C THR A 225 -11.86 16.48 20.65
N LEU A 226 -11.73 15.93 21.85
CA LEU A 226 -10.83 14.81 22.11
C LEU A 226 -11.53 13.49 21.75
N PRO A 227 -10.77 12.48 21.27
CA PRO A 227 -11.30 11.13 21.06
C PRO A 227 -11.71 10.47 22.40
N PRO A 228 -12.60 9.47 22.39
CA PRO A 228 -13.14 8.81 21.19
C PRO A 228 -14.34 9.54 20.58
N TYR A 229 -14.43 9.53 19.25
CA TYR A 229 -15.50 10.19 18.48
C TYR A 229 -16.67 9.23 18.21
N HIS A 230 -17.89 9.76 18.18
CA HIS A 230 -19.05 9.02 17.69
C HIS A 230 -19.05 8.93 16.16
N ILE A 231 -19.34 7.74 15.62
CA ILE A 231 -19.50 7.56 14.18
C ILE A 231 -20.84 8.17 13.75
N ILE A 232 -20.77 9.11 12.81
CA ILE A 232 -21.96 9.73 12.23
C ILE A 232 -22.47 8.79 11.11
N PRO A 233 -23.75 8.37 11.14
CA PRO A 233 -24.30 7.55 10.05
C PRO A 233 -24.33 8.36 8.75
N PRO A 234 -23.93 7.77 7.61
CA PRO A 234 -23.83 8.52 6.36
C PRO A 234 -25.21 8.89 5.82
N SER A 235 -25.42 10.17 5.51
CA SER A 235 -26.60 10.65 4.78
C SER A 235 -26.48 10.31 3.29
N PHE A 236 -27.61 10.32 2.55
CA PHE A 236 -27.59 10.13 1.10
C PHE A 236 -26.72 11.17 0.38
N GLU A 237 -26.71 12.41 0.87
CA GLU A 237 -25.84 13.48 0.35
C GLU A 237 -24.37 13.14 0.57
N TRP A 238 -24.00 12.69 1.77
CA TRP A 238 -22.62 12.30 2.05
C TRP A 238 -22.21 11.09 1.19
N LEU A 239 -23.07 10.08 1.01
CA LEU A 239 -22.80 8.97 0.09
C LEU A 239 -22.61 9.46 -1.35
N GLY A 240 -23.40 10.44 -1.80
CA GLY A 240 -23.25 11.10 -3.10
C GLY A 240 -21.89 11.80 -3.24
N GLN A 241 -21.49 12.59 -2.23
CA GLN A 241 -20.19 13.25 -2.18
C GLN A 241 -19.03 12.23 -2.19
N MET A 242 -19.16 11.12 -1.45
CA MET A 242 -18.17 10.05 -1.47
C MET A 242 -18.00 9.46 -2.87
N GLY A 243 -19.12 9.22 -3.57
CA GLY A 243 -19.12 8.76 -4.96
C GLY A 243 -18.46 9.76 -5.91
N LEU A 244 -18.74 11.05 -5.77
CA LEU A 244 -18.15 12.11 -6.59
C LEU A 244 -16.64 12.27 -6.35
N ARG A 245 -16.20 12.29 -5.08
CA ARG A 245 -14.78 12.32 -4.70
C ARG A 245 -14.04 11.14 -5.31
N LEU A 246 -14.61 9.94 -5.24
CA LEU A 246 -14.02 8.75 -5.86
C LEU A 246 -13.93 8.88 -7.39
N ALA A 247 -15.01 9.26 -8.06
CA ALA A 247 -15.03 9.37 -9.52
C ALA A 247 -14.00 10.40 -10.02
N ILE A 248 -14.03 11.61 -9.47
CA ILE A 248 -13.13 12.71 -9.85
C ILE A 248 -11.68 12.37 -9.45
N GLY A 249 -11.49 11.89 -8.22
CA GLY A 249 -10.18 11.53 -7.71
C GLY A 249 -9.52 10.43 -8.55
N VAL A 250 -10.25 9.36 -8.89
CA VAL A 250 -9.73 8.28 -9.75
C VAL A 250 -9.32 8.81 -11.12
N VAL A 251 -10.09 9.72 -11.72
CA VAL A 251 -9.71 10.37 -12.99
C VAL A 251 -8.39 11.14 -12.84
N ILE A 252 -8.21 11.91 -11.75
CA ILE A 252 -6.96 12.63 -11.46
C ILE A 252 -5.80 11.64 -11.32
N LEU A 253 -5.98 10.54 -10.59
CA LEU A 253 -4.91 9.55 -10.35
C LEU A 253 -4.55 8.77 -11.63
N ILE A 254 -5.53 8.37 -12.44
CA ILE A 254 -5.29 7.70 -13.73
C ILE A 254 -4.57 8.63 -14.69
N SER A 255 -5.01 9.90 -14.77
CA SER A 255 -4.36 10.92 -15.62
C SER A 255 -2.92 11.16 -15.17
N THR A 256 -2.70 11.32 -13.86
CA THR A 256 -1.36 11.43 -13.26
C THR A 256 -0.49 10.24 -13.64
N ARG A 257 -1.02 9.01 -13.52
CA ARG A 257 -0.31 7.79 -13.89
C ARG A 257 0.08 7.78 -15.37
N ALA A 258 -0.84 8.13 -16.27
CA ALA A 258 -0.58 8.15 -17.71
C ALA A 258 0.52 9.16 -18.06
N VAL A 259 0.41 10.39 -17.55
CA VAL A 259 1.38 11.46 -17.78
C VAL A 259 2.74 11.09 -17.20
N MET A 260 2.80 10.67 -15.93
CA MET A 260 4.07 10.37 -15.27
C MET A 260 4.78 9.15 -15.88
N LYS A 261 4.04 8.13 -16.30
CA LYS A 261 4.62 7.00 -17.03
C LYS A 261 5.25 7.46 -18.36
N LEU A 262 4.54 8.29 -19.11
CA LEU A 262 5.03 8.81 -20.38
C LEU A 262 6.29 9.66 -20.19
N LEU A 263 6.24 10.63 -19.26
CA LEU A 263 7.33 11.55 -18.98
C LEU A 263 8.56 10.80 -18.44
N SER A 264 8.39 9.98 -17.40
CA SER A 264 9.50 9.28 -16.76
C SER A 264 10.17 8.31 -17.73
N PHE A 265 9.41 7.53 -18.49
CA PHE A 265 9.99 6.59 -19.46
C PHE A 265 10.73 7.31 -20.58
N ASN A 266 10.13 8.34 -21.18
CA ASN A 266 10.76 9.10 -22.25
C ASN A 266 12.04 9.79 -21.79
N LEU A 267 12.03 10.38 -20.60
CA LEU A 267 13.20 11.04 -20.02
C LEU A 267 14.32 10.03 -19.76
N LEU A 268 14.00 8.88 -19.14
CA LEU A 268 15.00 7.84 -18.86
C LEU A 268 15.61 7.25 -20.14
N CYS A 269 14.80 6.98 -21.17
CA CYS A 269 15.32 6.52 -22.45
C CYS A 269 16.20 7.57 -23.13
N TYR A 270 15.83 8.85 -23.06
CA TYR A 270 16.64 9.94 -23.61
C TYR A 270 17.99 10.07 -22.88
N LEU A 271 17.98 10.11 -21.54
CA LEU A 271 19.19 10.26 -20.73
C LEU A 271 20.14 9.07 -20.85
N MET A 272 19.60 7.86 -21.04
CA MET A 272 20.38 6.62 -21.10
C MET A 272 20.66 6.14 -22.53
N GLY A 273 20.16 6.85 -23.55
CA GLY A 273 20.31 6.46 -24.96
C GLY A 273 19.62 5.14 -25.34
N TYR A 274 18.52 4.78 -24.66
CA TYR A 274 17.78 3.56 -24.96
C TYR A 274 16.73 3.76 -26.07
N ASP A 275 16.52 2.72 -26.88
CA ASP A 275 15.42 2.67 -27.83
C ASP A 275 14.07 2.52 -27.09
N LYS A 276 13.14 3.43 -27.35
CA LYS A 276 11.81 3.45 -26.74
C LYS A 276 10.91 2.30 -27.20
N THR A 277 11.22 1.70 -28.35
CA THR A 277 10.44 0.58 -28.91
C THR A 277 10.80 -0.75 -28.27
N ASP A 278 11.98 -0.85 -27.64
CA ASP A 278 12.41 -2.04 -26.91
C ASP A 278 11.75 -2.14 -25.53
N ARG A 279 10.83 -3.10 -25.41
CA ARG A 279 10.09 -3.36 -24.15
C ARG A 279 10.97 -3.92 -23.03
N THR A 280 12.13 -4.50 -23.35
CA THR A 280 13.04 -5.06 -22.33
C THR A 280 13.74 -3.98 -21.51
N VAL A 281 13.79 -2.74 -22.03
CA VAL A 281 14.35 -1.57 -21.33
C VAL A 281 13.66 -1.34 -19.98
N LEU A 282 12.35 -1.58 -19.90
CA LEU A 282 11.58 -1.42 -18.65
C LEU A 282 11.95 -2.43 -17.55
N GLN A 283 12.62 -3.54 -17.90
CA GLN A 283 13.10 -4.54 -16.94
C GLN A 283 14.52 -4.25 -16.45
N ARG A 284 15.20 -3.26 -17.03
CA ARG A 284 16.53 -2.82 -16.56
C ARG A 284 16.33 -2.02 -15.28
N LEU A 285 17.02 -2.42 -14.19
CA LEU A 285 16.87 -1.78 -12.88
C LEU A 285 17.07 -0.25 -12.91
N ILE A 286 18.01 0.25 -13.72
CA ILE A 286 18.28 1.68 -13.88
C ILE A 286 17.10 2.47 -14.48
N VAL A 287 16.19 1.78 -15.16
CA VAL A 287 14.95 2.37 -15.72
C VAL A 287 13.76 2.01 -14.85
N GLU A 288 13.61 0.74 -14.45
CA GLU A 288 12.46 0.25 -13.70
C GLU A 288 12.27 1.01 -12.38
N LEU A 289 13.34 1.19 -11.60
CA LEU A 289 13.24 1.79 -10.27
C LEU A 289 12.85 3.27 -10.35
N PRO A 290 13.54 4.14 -11.12
CA PRO A 290 13.14 5.54 -11.22
C PRO A 290 11.76 5.70 -11.87
N TYR A 291 11.43 4.89 -12.88
CA TYR A 291 10.13 4.90 -13.52
C TYR A 291 8.99 4.62 -12.53
N LYS A 292 9.12 3.55 -11.73
CA LYS A 292 8.15 3.21 -10.69
C LYS A 292 8.14 4.28 -9.60
N TYR A 293 9.32 4.73 -9.16
CA TYR A 293 9.44 5.74 -8.12
C TYR A 293 8.67 7.02 -8.45
N PHE A 294 9.04 7.70 -9.54
CA PHE A 294 8.41 8.98 -9.90
C PHE A 294 6.91 8.83 -10.20
N THR A 295 6.51 7.76 -10.87
CA THR A 295 5.10 7.52 -11.19
C THR A 295 4.26 7.38 -9.92
N TYR A 296 4.62 6.47 -9.02
CA TYR A 296 3.78 6.14 -7.88
C TYR A 296 3.93 7.14 -6.73
N PHE A 297 5.08 7.77 -6.59
CA PHE A 297 5.26 8.90 -5.66
C PHE A 297 4.31 10.05 -6.01
N THR A 298 4.26 10.44 -7.29
CA THR A 298 3.42 11.55 -7.75
C THR A 298 1.93 11.22 -7.65
N ILE A 299 1.53 9.98 -7.95
CA ILE A 299 0.14 9.52 -7.75
C ILE A 299 -0.24 9.64 -6.27
N ALA A 300 0.60 9.15 -5.37
CA ALA A 300 0.33 9.20 -3.93
C ALA A 300 0.30 10.63 -3.38
N PHE A 301 1.21 11.48 -3.85
CA PHE A 301 1.20 12.91 -3.55
C PHE A 301 -0.11 13.57 -4.02
N ASN A 302 -0.50 13.36 -5.27
CA ASN A 302 -1.72 13.93 -5.84
C ASN A 302 -2.99 13.39 -5.16
N CYS A 303 -2.96 12.16 -4.66
CA CYS A 303 -4.05 11.59 -3.87
C CYS A 303 -4.31 12.37 -2.59
N VAL A 304 -3.27 12.88 -1.93
CA VAL A 304 -3.39 13.60 -0.65
C VAL A 304 -3.49 15.10 -0.84
N TYR A 305 -2.78 15.65 -1.82
CA TYR A 305 -2.67 17.10 -2.00
C TYR A 305 -3.64 17.59 -3.08
N LEU A 306 -3.43 17.20 -4.34
CA LEU A 306 -4.16 17.76 -5.49
C LEU A 306 -5.65 17.42 -5.48
N ALA A 307 -6.01 16.14 -5.31
CA ALA A 307 -7.40 15.71 -5.39
C ALA A 307 -8.27 16.36 -4.30
N PRO A 308 -7.87 16.41 -3.00
CA PRO A 308 -8.62 17.14 -1.99
C PRO A 308 -8.77 18.64 -2.24
N GLN A 309 -7.79 19.30 -2.88
CA GLN A 309 -7.95 20.71 -3.27
C GLN A 309 -9.02 20.86 -4.35
N VAL A 310 -9.07 19.95 -5.33
CA VAL A 310 -10.13 19.94 -6.34
C VAL A 310 -11.50 19.71 -5.69
N PHE A 311 -11.60 18.80 -4.72
CA PHE A 311 -12.86 18.54 -4.00
C PHE A 311 -13.35 19.80 -3.28
N ARG A 312 -12.47 20.48 -2.53
CA ARG A 312 -12.78 21.76 -1.87
C ARG A 312 -13.21 22.85 -2.83
N PHE A 313 -12.52 22.97 -3.96
CA PHE A 313 -12.88 23.94 -5.00
C PHE A 313 -14.29 23.67 -5.56
N LEU A 314 -14.66 22.39 -5.67
CA LEU A 314 -15.99 21.97 -6.12
C LEU A 314 -17.04 21.95 -5.00
N GLY A 315 -16.66 22.24 -3.75
CA GLY A 315 -17.56 22.19 -2.60
C GLY A 315 -18.04 20.78 -2.25
N ILE A 316 -17.29 19.74 -2.64
CA ILE A 316 -17.60 18.34 -2.36
C ILE A 316 -16.59 17.70 -1.45
#